data_AF-A0A2N3A9R0-F1
#
_entry.id   AF-A0A2N3A9R0-F1
#
_cell.length_a   1.000
_cell.length_b   1.000
_cell.length_c   1.000
_cell.angle_alpha   90.00
_cell.angle_beta   90.00
_cell.angle_gamma   90.00
#
_symmetry.space_group_name_H-M   'P 1'
#
loop_
_entity.id
_entity.type
_entity.pdbx_description
1 polymer ?
#
loop_
_entity_poly.entity_id
_entity_poly.type
_entity_poly.pdbx_seq_one_letter_code
_entity_poly.pdbx_strand_id
1 'polypeptide(L)'
;MVYKDLTPENISDINKSFHEINYVFLLLSVLFGIFSHLSRAWRWKYPLNHLGYKPKIYNSFFTTMIGYFANMGIPRSGEILRCGVMSKYENI
;
A
#
# COMPACT_ATOMS: atom_id res chain seq x y z
N MET A 1 -7.38 -21.65 -13.49
CA MET A 1 -6.51 -22.60 -14.21
C MET A 1 -5.76 -21.80 -15.28
N VAL A 2 -4.69 -21.08 -14.90
CA VAL A 2 -3.96 -20.12 -15.78
C VAL A 2 -2.53 -20.61 -16.11
N TYR A 3 -2.05 -21.62 -15.38
CA TYR A 3 -0.67 -22.11 -15.47
C TYR A 3 -0.42 -23.15 -16.58
N LYS A 4 -1.44 -23.53 -17.37
CA LYS A 4 -1.33 -24.61 -18.37
C LYS A 4 -0.93 -24.15 -19.77
N ASP A 5 -0.85 -22.85 -20.02
CA ASP A 5 -0.62 -22.23 -21.34
C ASP A 5 0.73 -21.49 -21.46
N LEU A 6 1.70 -21.76 -20.58
CA LEU A 6 3.04 -21.20 -20.73
C LEU A 6 3.91 -22.08 -21.63
N THR A 7 3.76 -21.91 -22.94
CA THR A 7 4.72 -22.36 -23.95
C THR A 7 6.08 -21.70 -23.69
N PRO A 8 7.24 -22.35 -23.96
CA PRO A 8 8.57 -21.75 -23.80
C PRO A 8 8.76 -20.41 -24.55
N GLU A 9 7.98 -20.18 -25.60
CA GLU A 9 7.93 -18.92 -26.35
C GLU A 9 7.36 -17.76 -25.49
N ASN A 10 6.32 -18.01 -24.69
CA ASN A 10 5.73 -16.99 -23.81
C ASN A 10 6.70 -16.55 -22.71
N ILE A 11 7.57 -17.44 -22.25
CA ILE A 11 8.61 -17.14 -21.25
C ILE A 11 9.69 -16.23 -21.85
N SER A 12 10.06 -16.47 -23.11
CA SER A 12 10.97 -15.62 -23.89
C SER A 12 10.38 -14.21 -24.09
N ASP A 13 9.10 -14.13 -24.44
CA ASP A 13 8.40 -12.86 -24.67
C ASP A 13 8.26 -12.01 -23.41
N ILE A 14 8.00 -12.64 -22.26
CA ILE A 14 8.00 -11.97 -20.96
C ILE A 14 9.39 -11.39 -20.65
N ASN A 15 10.47 -12.16 -20.87
CA ASN A 15 11.84 -11.68 -20.66
C ASN A 15 12.24 -10.52 -21.58
N LYS A 16 11.82 -10.55 -22.85
CA LYS A 16 11.99 -9.42 -23.78
C LYS A 16 11.22 -8.18 -23.30
N SER A 17 9.97 -8.36 -22.89
CA SER A 17 9.13 -7.28 -22.38
C SER A 17 9.74 -6.59 -21.15
N PHE A 18 10.43 -7.34 -20.27
CA PHE A 18 11.16 -6.76 -19.14
C PHE A 18 12.36 -5.90 -19.55
N HIS A 19 13.03 -6.22 -20.67
CA HIS A 19 14.17 -5.44 -21.19
C HIS A 19 13.74 -4.22 -22.00
N GLU A 20 12.60 -4.27 -22.67
CA GLU A 20 12.06 -3.14 -23.45
C GLU A 20 11.21 -2.16 -22.61
N ILE A 21 10.95 -2.47 -21.35
CA ILE A 21 10.21 -1.58 -20.46
C ILE A 21 10.96 -0.27 -20.27
N ASN A 22 10.25 0.83 -20.53
CA ASN A 22 10.75 2.15 -20.27
C ASN A 22 10.75 2.43 -18.75
N TYR A 23 11.96 2.51 -18.18
CA TYR A 23 12.19 2.75 -16.75
C TYR A 23 11.51 4.03 -16.22
N VAL A 24 11.28 5.04 -17.08
CA VAL A 24 10.56 6.27 -16.69
C VAL A 24 9.10 5.96 -16.34
N PHE A 25 8.40 5.18 -17.16
CA PHE A 25 7.02 4.79 -16.91
C PHE A 25 6.90 3.82 -15.73
N LEU A 26 7.89 2.93 -15.55
CA LEU A 26 7.96 2.04 -14.40
C LEU A 26 8.08 2.87 -13.10
N LEU A 27 9.02 3.82 -13.06
CA LEU A 27 9.23 4.68 -11.90
C LEU A 27 7.99 5.55 -11.64
N LEU A 28 7.41 6.13 -12.68
CA LEU A 28 6.21 6.96 -12.58
C LEU A 28 5.02 6.17 -12.04
N SER A 29 4.83 4.92 -12.49
CA SER A 29 3.78 4.04 -11.99
C SER A 29 3.97 3.72 -10.50
N VAL A 30 5.20 3.43 -10.07
CA VAL A 30 5.52 3.21 -8.66
C VAL A 30 5.24 4.47 -7.83
N LEU A 31 5.65 5.64 -8.33
CA LEU A 31 5.39 6.92 -7.67
C LEU A 31 3.89 7.19 -7.52
N PHE A 32 3.10 7.02 -8.57
CA PHE A 32 1.64 7.15 -8.49
C PHE A 32 1.02 6.13 -7.53
N GLY A 33 1.57 4.91 -7.45
CA GLY A 33 1.18 3.91 -6.46
C GLY A 33 1.42 4.41 -5.03
N ILE A 34 2.61 4.94 -4.73
CA ILE A 34 2.95 5.49 -3.43
C ILE A 34 2.05 6.69 -3.09
N PHE A 35 1.85 7.62 -4.04
CA PHE A 35 0.96 8.77 -3.87
C PHE A 35 -0.49 8.34 -3.61
N SER A 36 -0.97 7.29 -4.26
CA SER A 36 -2.29 6.72 -4.01
C SER A 36 -2.41 6.22 -2.57
N HIS A 37 -1.39 5.53 -2.04
CA HIS A 37 -1.34 5.11 -0.64
C HIS A 37 -1.26 6.28 0.33
N LEU A 38 -0.51 7.34 -0.03
CA LEU A 38 -0.39 8.54 0.78
C LEU A 38 -1.71 9.32 0.86
N SER A 39 -2.42 9.46 -0.26
CA SER A 39 -3.75 10.07 -0.32
C SER A 39 -4.76 9.32 0.56
N ARG A 40 -4.71 7.98 0.55
CA ARG A 40 -5.53 7.17 1.45
C ARG A 40 -5.22 7.45 2.91
N ALA A 41 -3.94 7.40 3.29
CA ALA A 41 -3.53 7.71 4.66
C ALA A 41 -3.98 9.11 5.10
N TRP A 42 -3.85 10.12 4.23
CA TRP A 42 -4.34 11.47 4.49
C TRP A 42 -5.84 11.50 4.75
N ARG A 43 -6.64 10.80 3.93
CA ARG A 43 -8.09 10.74 4.10
C ARG A 43 -8.50 10.12 5.45
N TRP A 44 -7.74 9.15 5.93
CA TRP A 44 -8.01 8.51 7.23
C TRP A 44 -7.67 9.39 8.44
N LYS A 45 -7.03 10.55 8.24
CA LYS A 45 -6.85 11.56 9.29
C LYS A 45 -8.13 12.34 9.62
N TYR A 46 -9.06 12.49 8.67
CA TYR A 46 -10.30 13.25 8.87
C TYR A 46 -11.15 12.79 10.07
N PRO A 47 -11.38 11.48 10.31
CA PRO A 47 -12.15 11.04 11.48
C PRO A 47 -11.49 11.44 12.81
N LEU A 48 -10.17 11.35 12.92
CA LEU A 48 -9.47 11.75 14.15
C LEU A 48 -9.50 13.28 14.35
N ASN A 49 -9.50 14.04 13.27
CA ASN A 49 -9.57 15.50 13.31
C ASN A 49 -10.92 16.00 13.87
N HIS A 50 -12.04 15.29 13.65
CA HIS A 50 -13.32 15.67 14.27
C HIS A 50 -13.38 15.33 15.77
N LEU A 51 -12.53 14.43 16.25
CA LEU A 51 -12.39 14.08 17.66
C LEU A 51 -11.43 15.02 18.42
N GLY A 52 -10.89 16.06 17.75
CA GLY A 52 -9.93 16.99 18.32
C GLY A 52 -8.47 16.51 18.30
N TYR A 53 -8.23 15.27 17.86
CA TYR A 53 -6.88 14.72 17.72
C TYR A 53 -6.29 15.10 16.35
N LYS A 54 -5.09 15.69 16.36
CA LYS A 54 -4.37 16.09 15.13
C LYS A 54 -3.16 15.18 14.89
N PRO A 55 -3.37 13.93 14.48
CA PRO A 55 -2.25 13.04 14.30
C PRO A 55 -1.34 13.50 13.17
N LYS A 56 -0.05 13.25 13.30
CA LYS A 56 0.92 13.57 12.25
C LYS A 56 0.62 12.70 11.01
N ILE A 57 0.72 13.29 9.83
CA ILE A 57 0.42 12.60 8.55
C ILE A 57 1.36 11.39 8.38
N TYR A 58 2.60 11.49 8.81
CA TYR A 58 3.56 10.39 8.83
C TYR A 58 3.08 9.21 9.69
N ASN A 59 2.54 9.46 10.89
CA ASN A 59 2.00 8.41 11.75
C ASN A 59 0.82 7.70 11.05
N SER A 60 -0.10 8.46 10.46
CA SER A 60 -1.24 7.90 9.71
C SER A 60 -0.82 7.07 8.48
N PHE A 61 0.27 7.47 7.81
CA PHE A 61 0.86 6.70 6.72
C PHE A 61 1.42 5.35 7.20
N PHE A 62 2.24 5.35 8.26
CA PHE A 62 2.77 4.11 8.82
C PHE A 62 1.67 3.19 9.35
N THR A 63 0.68 3.73 10.05
CA THR A 63 -0.48 2.95 10.53
C THR A 63 -1.27 2.33 9.37
N THR A 64 -1.41 3.04 8.25
CA THR A 64 -2.07 2.51 7.04
C THR A 64 -1.25 1.39 6.41
N MET A 65 0.07 1.56 6.29
CA MET A 65 0.97 0.53 5.76
C MET A 65 0.98 -0.74 6.62
N ILE A 66 1.03 -0.59 7.95
CA ILE A 66 0.96 -1.71 8.90
C ILE A 66 -0.40 -2.42 8.79
N GLY A 67 -1.50 -1.66 8.65
CA GLY A 67 -2.82 -2.25 8.43
C GLY A 67 -2.94 -3.00 7.10
N TYR A 68 -2.28 -2.53 6.04
CA TYR A 68 -2.20 -3.26 4.76
C TYR A 68 -1.39 -4.55 4.91
N PHE A 69 -0.23 -4.49 5.56
CA PHE A 69 0.61 -5.66 5.83
C PHE A 69 -0.15 -6.70 6.66
N ALA A 70 -0.85 -6.26 7.69
CA ALA A 70 -1.70 -7.10 8.52
C ALA A 70 -2.81 -7.79 7.73
N ASN A 71 -3.50 -7.06 6.85
CA ASN A 71 -4.54 -7.62 5.97
C ASN A 71 -3.99 -8.69 5.01
N MET A 72 -2.69 -8.66 4.70
CA MET A 72 -2.04 -9.67 3.85
C MET A 72 -1.78 -10.98 4.61
N GLY A 73 -1.54 -10.91 5.93
CA GLY A 73 -1.37 -12.09 6.78
C GLY A 73 -2.71 -12.67 7.26
N ILE A 74 -3.54 -11.83 7.90
CA ILE A 74 -4.86 -12.22 8.40
C ILE A 74 -5.88 -11.24 7.81
N PRO A 75 -6.85 -11.73 6.98
CA PRO A 75 -7.86 -10.86 6.41
C PRO A 75 -8.63 -10.16 7.54
N ARG A 76 -8.88 -8.85 7.40
CA ARG A 76 -9.61 -7.98 8.34
C ARG A 76 -8.88 -7.59 9.64
N SER A 77 -7.65 -8.06 9.88
CA SER A 77 -6.86 -7.67 11.06
C SER A 77 -6.32 -6.23 11.02
N GLY A 78 -6.32 -5.61 9.83
CA GLY A 78 -5.76 -4.28 9.63
C GLY A 78 -6.48 -3.14 10.37
N GLU A 79 -7.75 -3.31 10.74
CA GLU A 79 -8.51 -2.31 11.50
C GLU A 79 -8.13 -2.30 12.98
N ILE A 80 -7.93 -3.49 13.57
CA ILE A 80 -7.52 -3.64 14.97
C ILE A 80 -6.09 -3.12 15.17
N LEU A 81 -5.18 -3.54 14.28
CA LEU A 81 -3.79 -3.08 14.32
C LEU A 81 -3.68 -1.58 14.03
N ARG A 82 -4.55 -1.02 13.17
CA ARG A 82 -4.59 0.43 12.94
C ARG A 82 -4.97 1.18 14.21
N CYS A 83 -6.04 0.78 14.91
CA CYS A 83 -6.43 1.43 16.17
C CYS A 83 -5.35 1.31 17.24
N GLY A 84 -4.75 0.13 17.41
CA GLY A 84 -3.69 -0.09 18.41
C GLY A 84 -2.41 0.68 18.11
N VAL A 85 -1.97 0.71 16.85
CA VAL A 85 -0.79 1.46 16.42
C VAL A 85 -1.04 2.96 16.49
N MET A 86 -2.25 3.43 16.15
CA MET A 86 -2.64 4.83 16.28
C MET A 86 -2.64 5.31 17.74
N SER A 87 -3.26 4.54 18.64
CA SER A 87 -3.24 4.78 20.09
C SER A 87 -1.80 4.81 20.63
N LYS A 88 -0.93 3.89 20.16
CA LYS A 88 0.47 3.86 20.55
C LYS A 88 1.30 5.05 20.02
N TYR A 89 1.04 5.51 18.79
CA TYR A 89 1.76 6.65 18.19
C TYR A 89 1.35 8.01 18.78
N GLU A 90 0.07 8.17 19.13
CA GLU A 90 -0.48 9.42 19.66
C GLU A 90 -0.58 9.41 21.20
N ASN A 91 -0.17 8.32 21.86
CA ASN A 91 -0.20 8.13 23.33
C ASN A 91 -1.61 8.33 23.93
N ILE A 92 -2.61 7.71 23.31
CA ILE A 92 -4.03 7.76 23.73
C ILE A 92 -4.43 6.41 24.32
#